data_AF-A0A7V7BBK6-F1
#
_entry.id   AF-A0A7V7BBK6-F1
#
_cell.length_a   1.000
_cell.length_b   1.000
_cell.length_c   1.000
_cell.angle_alpha   90.00
_cell.angle_beta   90.00
_cell.angle_gamma   90.00
#
_symmetry.space_group_name_H-M   'P 1'
#
loop_
_entity.id
_entity.type
_entity.pdbx_description
1 polymer ?
#
loop_
_entity_poly.entity_id
_entity_poly.type
_entity_poly.pdbx_seq_one_letter_code
_entity_poly.pdbx_strand_id
1 'polypeptide(L)'
;YGFYWYHQQLLETQGILKLFVPDSPTASLLFTLALFMMLTKKPKPLLSLIACGWLIKYGLWAVIINTHYYFIGGNYTFTNFHLTLSHLGMAAEGFLFINDIVINKYHLISLISLMIISDILDYKLGIHPWLFAQSQLKAAAFSVAVLTSLISLYCIWLYKKRY
;
A
#
# COMPACT_ATOMS: atom_id res chain seq x y z
N TYR A 1 11.42 -1.16 12.08
CA TYR A 1 10.22 -0.83 12.87
C TYR A 1 8.95 -1.42 12.26
N GLY A 2 8.59 -1.14 10.99
CA GLY A 2 7.35 -1.64 10.37
C GLY A 2 7.11 -3.16 10.45
N PHE A 3 8.06 -3.99 10.01
CA PHE A 3 7.93 -5.47 10.07
C PHE A 3 7.72 -6.01 11.49
N TYR A 4 8.20 -5.31 12.52
CA TYR A 4 7.99 -5.70 13.91
C TYR A 4 6.51 -5.62 14.33
N TRP A 5 5.73 -4.69 13.76
CA TRP A 5 4.28 -4.62 14.02
C TRP A 5 3.52 -5.85 13.52
N TYR A 6 4.06 -6.54 12.52
CA TYR A 6 3.46 -7.72 11.92
C TYR A 6 4.04 -9.03 12.47
N HIS A 7 4.93 -9.00 13.47
CA HIS A 7 5.68 -10.18 13.89
C HIS A 7 4.76 -11.35 14.29
N GLN A 8 3.67 -11.11 15.02
CA GLN A 8 2.71 -12.15 15.41
C GLN A 8 1.96 -12.70 14.19
N GLN A 9 1.43 -11.81 13.35
CA GLN A 9 0.72 -12.20 12.14
C GLN A 9 1.62 -12.99 11.16
N LEU A 10 2.90 -12.63 11.07
CA LEU A 10 3.90 -13.35 10.27
C LEU A 10 4.26 -14.72 10.84
N LEU A 11 4.12 -14.94 12.15
CA LEU A 11 4.30 -16.25 12.78
C LEU A 11 3.10 -17.16 12.48
N GLU A 12 1.89 -16.60 12.46
CA GLU A 12 0.63 -17.33 12.20
C GLU A 12 0.39 -17.61 10.71
N THR A 13 0.93 -16.79 9.82
CA THR A 13 0.73 -16.94 8.37
C THR A 13 1.62 -18.04 7.78
N GLN A 14 1.08 -18.87 6.89
CA GLN A 14 1.82 -20.01 6.33
C GLN A 14 2.58 -19.67 5.03
N GLY A 15 3.79 -20.21 4.92
CA GLY A 15 4.56 -20.29 3.67
C GLY A 15 4.72 -18.95 2.93
N ILE A 16 4.37 -18.96 1.65
CA ILE A 16 4.57 -17.83 0.73
C ILE A 16 3.61 -16.65 1.01
N LEU A 17 2.51 -16.87 1.74
CA LEU A 17 1.55 -15.82 2.07
C LEU A 17 2.16 -14.73 2.96
N LYS A 18 3.24 -15.05 3.69
CA LYS A 18 4.00 -14.07 4.49
C LYS A 18 4.50 -12.86 3.69
N LEU A 19 4.69 -13.02 2.38
CA LEU A 19 5.11 -11.92 1.50
C LEU A 19 4.01 -10.88 1.28
N PHE A 20 2.75 -11.25 1.48
CA PHE A 20 1.58 -10.39 1.25
C PHE A 20 0.99 -9.82 2.55
N VAL A 21 1.49 -10.24 3.73
CA VAL A 21 0.98 -9.78 5.02
C VAL A 21 1.47 -8.38 5.42
N PRO A 22 2.77 -8.07 5.37
CA PRO A 22 3.26 -6.78 5.82
C PRO A 22 3.13 -5.77 4.69
N ASP A 23 1.91 -5.30 4.46
CA ASP A 23 1.55 -4.32 3.42
C ASP A 23 2.45 -3.07 3.45
N SER A 24 2.32 -2.25 4.49
CA SER A 24 3.06 -0.99 4.59
C SER A 24 4.59 -1.19 4.70
N PRO A 25 5.12 -2.19 5.45
CA PRO A 25 6.56 -2.43 5.46
C PRO A 25 7.13 -2.89 4.11
N THR A 26 6.39 -3.71 3.35
CA THR A 26 6.82 -4.15 2.01
C THR A 26 6.82 -2.98 1.04
N ALA A 27 5.79 -2.14 1.06
CA ALA A 27 5.73 -0.94 0.23
C ALA A 27 6.91 0.02 0.50
N SER A 28 7.19 0.30 1.77
CA SER A 28 8.32 1.17 2.15
C SER A 28 9.68 0.57 1.80
N LEU A 29 9.84 -0.75 1.90
CA LEU A 29 11.07 -1.45 1.48
C LEU A 29 11.28 -1.34 -0.02
N LEU A 30 10.24 -1.62 -0.82
CA LEU A 30 10.32 -1.49 -2.28
C LEU A 30 10.58 -0.05 -2.70
N PHE A 31 10.00 0.93 -2.01
CA PHE A 31 10.25 2.34 -2.25
C PHE A 31 11.68 2.74 -1.91
N THR A 32 12.22 2.27 -0.77
CA THR A 32 13.62 2.47 -0.41
C THR A 32 14.56 1.91 -1.48
N LEU A 33 14.26 0.71 -1.99
CA LEU A 33 15.04 0.09 -3.07
C LEU A 33 14.91 0.89 -4.39
N ALA A 34 13.71 1.37 -4.72
CA ALA A 34 13.48 2.20 -5.89
C ALA A 34 14.27 3.51 -5.80
N LEU A 35 14.26 4.19 -4.65
CA LEU A 35 15.05 5.39 -4.39
C LEU A 35 16.55 5.11 -4.52
N PHE A 36 17.04 4.01 -3.93
CA PHE A 36 18.44 3.61 -4.06
C PHE A 36 18.85 3.41 -5.52
N MET A 37 17.99 2.78 -6.33
CA MET A 37 18.22 2.60 -7.77
C MET A 37 18.20 3.93 -8.53
N MET A 38 17.35 4.88 -8.16
CA MET A 38 17.36 6.24 -8.72
C MET A 38 18.65 6.99 -8.38
N LEU A 39 19.09 6.93 -7.11
CA LEU A 39 20.31 7.59 -6.63
C LEU A 39 21.57 7.02 -7.29
N THR A 40 21.61 5.72 -7.57
CA THR A 40 22.69 5.06 -8.30
C THR A 40 22.59 5.21 -9.83
N LYS A 41 21.70 6.09 -10.32
CA LYS A 41 21.45 6.37 -11.75
C LYS A 41 21.07 5.14 -12.56
N LYS A 42 20.44 4.14 -11.93
CA LYS A 42 19.97 2.89 -12.55
C LYS A 42 18.49 2.65 -12.22
N PRO A 43 17.58 3.60 -12.50
CA PRO A 43 16.18 3.46 -12.15
C PRO A 43 15.58 2.21 -12.81
N LYS A 44 14.72 1.50 -12.08
CA LYS A 44 13.97 0.35 -12.58
C LYS A 44 12.48 0.72 -12.62
N PRO A 45 11.94 1.16 -13.77
CA PRO A 45 10.62 1.79 -13.80
C PRO A 45 9.48 0.90 -13.29
N LEU A 46 9.52 -0.42 -13.55
CA LEU A 46 8.54 -1.36 -13.01
C LEU A 46 8.57 -1.40 -11.48
N LEU A 47 9.78 -1.55 -10.89
CA LEU A 47 9.95 -1.56 -9.43
C LEU A 47 9.48 -0.24 -8.83
N SER A 48 9.89 0.90 -9.42
CA SER A 48 9.48 2.22 -8.95
C SER A 48 7.96 2.39 -9.00
N LEU A 49 7.31 1.91 -10.05
CA LEU A 49 5.86 2.04 -10.22
C LEU A 49 5.10 1.19 -9.19
N ILE A 50 5.52 -0.07 -8.99
CA ILE A 50 4.97 -0.95 -7.96
C ILE A 50 5.18 -0.33 -6.57
N ALA A 51 6.40 0.10 -6.29
CA ALA A 51 6.75 0.73 -5.02
C ALA A 51 5.87 1.95 -4.72
N CYS A 52 5.78 2.91 -5.65
CA CYS A 52 4.98 4.13 -5.43
C CYS A 52 3.48 3.80 -5.35
N GLY A 53 2.96 2.92 -6.20
CA GLY A 53 1.56 2.51 -6.18
C GLY A 53 1.16 1.86 -4.85
N TRP A 54 1.98 0.94 -4.34
CA TRP A 54 1.76 0.30 -3.03
C TRP A 54 1.93 1.29 -1.88
N LEU A 55 2.92 2.18 -1.96
CA LEU A 55 3.16 3.20 -0.93
C LEU A 55 1.96 4.14 -0.77
N ILE A 56 1.37 4.57 -1.89
CA ILE A 56 0.13 5.36 -1.92
C ILE A 56 -1.04 4.53 -1.35
N LYS A 57 -1.24 3.31 -1.88
CA LYS A 57 -2.37 2.46 -1.51
C LYS A 57 -2.39 2.17 -0.02
N TYR A 58 -1.33 1.60 0.52
CA TYR A 58 -1.29 1.17 1.91
C TYR A 58 -1.10 2.35 2.87
N GLY A 59 -0.46 3.44 2.43
CA GLY A 59 -0.44 4.71 3.17
C GLY A 59 -1.84 5.25 3.38
N LEU A 60 -2.61 5.45 2.30
CA LEU A 60 -3.99 5.95 2.41
C LEU A 60 -4.93 4.97 3.12
N TRP A 61 -4.79 3.66 2.88
CA TRP A 61 -5.60 2.66 3.56
C TRP A 61 -5.40 2.71 5.07
N ALA A 62 -4.16 2.76 5.57
CA ALA A 62 -3.89 2.85 7.00
C ALA A 62 -4.45 4.14 7.62
N VAL A 63 -4.39 5.26 6.90
CA VAL A 63 -5.03 6.53 7.31
C VAL A 63 -6.53 6.36 7.46
N ILE A 64 -7.19 5.70 6.51
CA ILE A 64 -8.62 5.42 6.56
C ILE A 64 -8.95 4.52 7.76
N ILE A 65 -8.19 3.44 8.01
CA ILE A 65 -8.48 2.52 9.13
C ILE A 65 -8.29 3.19 10.50
N ASN A 66 -7.21 3.97 10.67
CA ASN A 66 -6.96 4.67 11.93
C ASN A 66 -8.01 5.76 12.19
N THR A 67 -8.36 6.56 11.18
CA THR A 67 -9.38 7.61 11.32
C THR A 67 -10.78 7.02 11.49
N HIS A 68 -11.10 5.94 10.76
CA HIS A 68 -12.36 5.21 10.94
C HIS A 68 -12.47 4.64 12.37
N TYR A 69 -11.37 4.16 12.96
CA TYR A 69 -11.37 3.71 14.36
C TYR A 69 -11.79 4.82 15.34
N TYR A 70 -11.32 6.05 15.10
CA TYR A 70 -11.75 7.22 15.87
C TYR A 70 -13.25 7.50 15.67
N PHE A 71 -13.74 7.48 14.43
CA PHE A 71 -15.16 7.78 14.12
C PHE A 71 -16.15 6.77 14.71
N ILE A 72 -15.77 5.50 14.87
CA ILE A 72 -16.61 4.49 15.51
C ILE A 72 -16.52 4.48 17.04
N GLY A 73 -15.89 5.50 17.65
CA GLY A 73 -15.75 5.63 19.10
C GLY A 73 -14.62 4.80 19.71
N GLY A 74 -13.64 4.37 18.90
CA GLY A 74 -12.46 3.66 19.37
C GLY A 74 -11.53 4.53 20.21
N ASN A 75 -10.69 3.89 21.04
CA ASN A 75 -9.72 4.60 21.87
C ASN A 75 -8.54 5.10 21.00
N TYR A 76 -8.67 6.29 20.45
CA TYR A 76 -7.68 6.88 19.57
C TYR A 76 -6.47 7.42 20.36
N THR A 77 -5.45 6.58 20.50
CA THR A 77 -4.22 6.90 21.24
C THR A 77 -3.23 7.71 20.39
N PHE A 78 -2.18 8.23 21.03
CA PHE A 78 -1.03 8.83 20.35
C PHE A 78 -0.38 7.87 19.34
N THR A 79 -0.49 6.56 19.58
CA THR A 79 -0.04 5.54 18.62
C THR A 79 -0.78 5.63 17.30
N ASN A 80 -2.11 5.69 17.35
CA ASN A 80 -2.94 5.83 16.15
C ASN A 80 -2.68 7.15 15.43
N PHE A 81 -2.46 8.24 16.19
CA PHE A 81 -2.13 9.54 15.62
C PHE A 81 -0.84 9.53 14.80
N HIS A 82 0.29 9.13 15.40
CA HIS A 82 1.56 9.15 14.67
C HIS A 82 1.60 8.11 13.55
N LEU A 83 0.89 6.98 13.68
CA LEU A 83 0.73 6.02 12.58
C LEU A 83 -0.08 6.64 11.44
N THR A 84 -1.16 7.36 11.73
CA THR A 84 -1.91 8.10 10.71
C THR A 84 -1.00 9.09 9.98
N LEU A 85 -0.22 9.88 10.73
CA LEU A 85 0.66 10.89 10.16
C LEU A 85 1.80 10.28 9.33
N SER A 86 2.44 9.21 9.81
CA SER A 86 3.53 8.54 9.07
C SER A 86 3.04 7.88 7.78
N HIS A 87 1.83 7.32 7.77
CA HIS A 87 1.23 6.74 6.57
C HIS A 87 0.73 7.80 5.57
N LEU A 88 0.30 8.98 6.05
CA LEU A 88 0.13 10.15 5.17
C LEU A 88 1.45 10.54 4.50
N GLY A 89 2.56 10.52 5.25
CA GLY A 89 3.90 10.72 4.71
C GLY A 89 4.25 9.73 3.59
N MET A 90 4.02 8.43 3.84
CA MET A 90 4.18 7.38 2.81
C MET A 90 3.38 7.69 1.54
N ALA A 91 2.10 8.04 1.68
CA ALA A 91 1.26 8.36 0.52
C ALA A 91 1.79 9.59 -0.24
N ALA A 92 2.22 10.63 0.48
CA ALA A 92 2.79 11.83 -0.11
C ALA A 92 4.09 11.52 -0.89
N GLU A 93 5.00 10.73 -0.32
CA GLU A 93 6.22 10.28 -1.01
C GLU A 93 5.88 9.54 -2.31
N GLY A 94 4.91 8.63 -2.27
CA GLY A 94 4.50 7.89 -3.47
C GLY A 94 3.96 8.81 -4.56
N PHE A 95 3.15 9.82 -4.21
CA PHE A 95 2.65 10.81 -5.18
C PHE A 95 3.75 11.71 -5.75
N LEU A 96 4.77 12.04 -4.95
CA LEU A 96 5.90 12.87 -5.42
C LEU A 96 6.68 12.16 -6.53
N PHE A 97 6.98 10.87 -6.36
CA PHE A 97 7.86 10.14 -7.28
C PHE A 97 7.13 9.46 -8.44
N ILE A 98 5.84 9.14 -8.31
CA ILE A 98 5.12 8.36 -9.34
C ILE A 98 5.04 9.09 -10.70
N ASN A 99 5.04 10.42 -10.68
CA ASN A 99 4.88 11.26 -11.86
C ASN A 99 6.10 11.26 -12.79
N ASP A 100 7.27 10.85 -12.32
CA ASP A 100 8.52 10.84 -13.09
C ASP A 100 8.82 9.46 -13.72
N ILE A 101 8.06 8.43 -13.35
CA ILE A 101 8.34 7.05 -13.76
C ILE A 101 7.95 6.81 -15.22
N VAL A 102 8.84 6.20 -16.00
CA VAL A 102 8.53 5.78 -17.38
C VAL A 102 7.57 4.58 -17.37
N ILE A 103 6.33 4.81 -17.79
CA ILE A 103 5.26 3.81 -17.78
C ILE A 103 5.10 3.22 -19.18
N ASN A 104 5.11 1.90 -19.28
CA ASN A 104 4.67 1.17 -20.47
C ASN A 104 3.44 0.30 -20.12
N LYS A 105 2.81 -0.31 -21.13
CA LYS A 105 1.62 -1.16 -20.94
C LYS A 105 1.89 -2.34 -20.00
N TYR A 106 3.08 -2.95 -20.08
CA TYR A 106 3.46 -4.07 -19.21
C TYR A 106 3.56 -3.64 -17.74
N HIS A 107 4.11 -2.45 -17.47
CA HIS A 107 4.20 -1.90 -16.11
C HIS A 107 2.81 -1.69 -15.50
N LEU A 108 1.85 -1.16 -16.28
CA LEU A 108 0.47 -0.99 -15.85
C LEU A 108 -0.18 -2.33 -15.52
N ILE A 109 -0.10 -3.30 -16.43
CA ILE A 109 -0.70 -4.62 -16.24
C ILE A 109 -0.11 -5.28 -15.00
N SER A 110 1.22 -5.26 -14.82
CA SER A 110 1.87 -5.82 -13.65
C SER A 110 1.43 -5.14 -12.34
N LEU A 111 1.43 -3.81 -12.27
CA LEU A 111 0.98 -3.09 -11.07
C LEU A 111 -0.47 -3.45 -10.72
N ILE A 112 -1.38 -3.36 -11.70
CA ILE A 112 -2.81 -3.59 -11.50
C ILE A 112 -3.07 -5.03 -11.08
N SER A 113 -2.48 -6.01 -11.77
CA SER A 113 -2.62 -7.42 -11.42
C SER A 113 -2.10 -7.70 -10.01
N LEU A 114 -0.96 -7.16 -9.62
CA LEU A 114 -0.40 -7.36 -8.28
C LEU A 114 -1.30 -6.75 -7.19
N MET A 115 -1.84 -5.55 -7.41
CA MET A 115 -2.77 -4.93 -6.44
C MET A 115 -4.06 -5.75 -6.28
N ILE A 116 -4.63 -6.24 -7.39
CA ILE A 116 -5.84 -7.08 -7.36
C ILE A 116 -5.56 -8.42 -6.68
N ILE A 117 -4.42 -9.04 -6.97
CA ILE A 117 -4.02 -10.30 -6.31
C ILE A 117 -3.90 -10.06 -4.81
N SER A 118 -3.23 -8.98 -4.37
CA SER A 118 -3.17 -8.63 -2.94
C SER A 118 -4.57 -8.50 -2.34
N ASP A 119 -5.47 -7.71 -2.95
CA ASP A 119 -6.83 -7.49 -2.43
C ASP A 119 -7.60 -8.81 -2.27
N ILE A 120 -7.45 -9.71 -3.25
CA ILE A 120 -8.07 -11.03 -3.22
C ILE A 120 -7.49 -11.87 -2.08
N LEU A 121 -6.17 -11.89 -1.91
CA LEU A 121 -5.54 -12.65 -0.82
C LEU A 121 -5.98 -12.08 0.53
N ASP A 122 -5.91 -10.76 0.71
CA ASP A 122 -6.24 -10.05 1.94
C ASP A 122 -7.64 -10.37 2.43
N TYR A 123 -8.64 -10.30 1.54
CA TYR A 123 -10.05 -10.39 1.93
C TYR A 123 -10.73 -11.73 1.61
N LYS A 124 -10.18 -12.58 0.72
CA LYS A 124 -10.66 -13.97 0.58
C LYS A 124 -9.94 -14.95 1.51
N LEU A 125 -8.64 -14.76 1.75
CA LEU A 125 -7.87 -15.62 2.65
C LEU A 125 -7.74 -15.04 4.06
N GLY A 126 -8.20 -13.81 4.29
CA GLY A 126 -8.20 -13.18 5.60
C GLY A 126 -6.81 -12.81 6.12
N ILE A 127 -5.85 -12.60 5.21
CA ILE A 127 -4.47 -12.22 5.58
C ILE A 127 -4.26 -10.70 5.67
N HIS A 128 -5.32 -9.91 5.49
CA HIS A 128 -5.26 -8.45 5.65
C HIS A 128 -4.66 -8.06 7.01
N PRO A 129 -4.02 -6.88 7.12
CA PRO A 129 -3.54 -6.40 8.41
C PRO A 129 -4.65 -6.37 9.45
N TRP A 130 -4.34 -6.73 10.69
CA TRP A 130 -5.33 -6.76 11.76
C TRP A 130 -6.00 -5.40 11.98
N LEU A 131 -7.32 -5.42 12.09
CA LEU A 131 -8.14 -4.23 12.32
C LEU A 131 -8.32 -3.99 13.82
N PHE A 132 -8.57 -2.74 14.20
CA PHE A 132 -8.80 -2.38 15.60
C PHE A 132 -10.16 -2.85 16.13
N ALA A 133 -11.14 -3.01 15.24
CA ALA A 133 -12.45 -3.57 15.55
C ALA A 133 -13.03 -4.34 14.36
N GLN A 134 -13.81 -5.39 14.63
CA GLN A 134 -14.46 -6.20 13.60
C GLN A 134 -15.43 -5.38 12.72
N SER A 135 -16.05 -4.35 13.27
CA SER A 135 -16.93 -3.42 12.54
C SER A 135 -16.22 -2.66 11.42
N GLN A 136 -14.88 -2.62 11.43
CA GLN A 136 -14.10 -1.96 10.38
C GLN A 136 -13.94 -2.80 9.11
N LEU A 137 -14.30 -4.09 9.11
CA LEU A 137 -14.05 -4.99 7.98
C LEU A 137 -14.68 -4.49 6.67
N LYS A 138 -15.93 -3.99 6.75
CA LYS A 138 -16.63 -3.41 5.59
C LYS A 138 -15.92 -2.16 5.07
N ALA A 139 -15.52 -1.26 5.96
CA ALA A 139 -14.79 -0.04 5.60
C ALA A 139 -13.43 -0.37 4.98
N ALA A 140 -12.72 -1.36 5.55
CA ALA A 140 -11.43 -1.81 5.07
C ALA A 140 -11.53 -2.41 3.65
N ALA A 141 -12.42 -3.38 3.45
CA ALA A 141 -12.62 -4.01 2.15
C ALA A 141 -13.10 -3.01 1.07
N PHE A 142 -14.00 -2.09 1.44
CA PHE A 142 -14.46 -1.06 0.52
C PHE A 142 -13.33 -0.09 0.14
N SER A 143 -12.58 0.39 1.14
CA SER A 143 -11.48 1.34 0.93
C SER A 143 -10.38 0.75 0.05
N VAL A 144 -10.01 -0.52 0.23
CA VAL A 144 -8.95 -1.15 -0.59
C VAL A 144 -9.37 -1.24 -2.05
N ALA A 145 -10.61 -1.63 -2.34
CA ALA A 145 -11.14 -1.76 -3.69
C ALA A 145 -11.22 -0.38 -4.38
N VAL A 146 -11.64 0.64 -3.65
CA VAL A 146 -11.67 2.03 -4.14
C VAL A 146 -10.25 2.52 -4.42
N LEU A 147 -9.30 2.32 -3.51
CA LEU A 147 -7.91 2.75 -3.68
C LEU A 147 -7.24 2.05 -4.86
N THR A 148 -7.38 0.72 -4.98
CA THR A 148 -6.88 -0.05 -6.13
C THR A 148 -7.46 0.50 -7.44
N SER A 149 -8.75 0.82 -7.47
CA SER A 149 -9.41 1.39 -8.65
C SER A 149 -8.88 2.78 -8.99
N LEU A 150 -8.81 3.69 -8.02
CA LEU A 150 -8.35 5.07 -8.21
C LEU A 150 -6.87 5.13 -8.63
N ILE A 151 -6.00 4.34 -8.01
CA ILE A 151 -4.58 4.29 -8.36
C ILE A 151 -4.40 3.71 -9.76
N SER A 152 -5.17 2.68 -10.12
CA SER A 152 -5.14 2.11 -11.47
C SER A 152 -5.54 3.15 -12.52
N LEU A 153 -6.65 3.87 -12.29
CA LEU A 153 -7.11 4.94 -13.17
C LEU A 153 -6.09 6.07 -13.28
N TYR A 154 -5.49 6.47 -12.17
CA TYR A 154 -4.44 7.50 -12.15
C TYR A 154 -3.21 7.08 -12.98
N CYS A 155 -2.74 5.85 -12.82
CA CYS A 155 -1.60 5.34 -13.60
C CYS A 155 -1.94 5.21 -15.10
N ILE A 156 -3.16 4.81 -15.45
CA ILE A 156 -3.64 4.77 -16.84
C ILE A 156 -3.68 6.19 -17.42
N TRP A 157 -4.14 7.18 -16.65
CA TRP A 157 -4.12 8.58 -17.07
C TRP A 157 -2.69 9.08 -17.29
N LEU A 158 -1.75 8.79 -16.37
CA LEU A 158 -0.33 9.12 -16.54
C LEU A 158 0.28 8.50 -17.80
N TYR A 159 -0.08 7.25 -18.10
CA TYR A 159 0.34 6.58 -19.33
C TYR A 159 -0.21 7.29 -20.57
N LYS A 160 -1.51 7.59 -20.63
CA LYS A 160 -2.14 8.29 -21.76
C LYS A 160 -1.68 9.73 -21.93
N LYS A 161 -1.27 10.41 -20.85
CA LYS A 161 -0.74 11.79 -20.95
C LYS A 161 0.60 11.85 -21.69
N ARG A 162 1.33 10.73 -21.73
CA ARG A 162 2.69 10.64 -22.30
C ARG A 162 2.74 10.12 -23.74
N TYR A 163 1.63 9.59 -24.26
CA TYR A 163 1.51 8.99 -25.60
C TYR A 163 0.23 9.47 -26.28
#